data_AF-A0A538QIU1-F1
#
_entry.id   AF-A0A538QIU1-F1
#
_cell.length_a   1.000
_cell.length_b   1.000
_cell.length_c   1.000
_cell.angle_alpha   90.00
_cell.angle_beta   90.00
_cell.angle_gamma   90.00
#
_symmetry.space_group_name_H-M   'P 1'
#
loop_
_entity.id
_entity.type
_entity.pdbx_description
1 polymer ?
#
loop_
_entity_poly.entity_id
_entity_poly.type
_entity_poly.pdbx_seq_one_letter_code
_entity_poly.pdbx_strand_id
1 'polypeptide(L)'
;MSIVVVAVLGACGGPQVPTHNGYKPKDVAPWKKPKALKFDDKGEAKAEGDVSYPDMRRARWYELTLPSNGQLSIALEITPPGDAVNDDFDLGLEVLDPRHRVISKSELEDEDAHELNKKKTLVELVPGKYLIHIFLQGRMDTAEFALRVTFKATAAAEAKTNFPADVPFVPVLPMVPIQDPPGRRCAPR
;
A
#
# COMPACT_ATOMS: atom_id res chain seq x y z
N MET A 1 14.30 -54.91 -44.17
CA MET A 1 14.85 -53.73 -43.48
C MET A 1 14.10 -52.51 -43.97
N SER A 2 13.11 -52.03 -43.22
CA SER A 2 12.56 -50.67 -43.37
C SER A 2 12.18 -50.22 -41.97
N ILE A 3 13.07 -49.45 -41.34
CA ILE A 3 12.83 -48.75 -40.09
C ILE A 3 12.26 -47.39 -40.50
N VAL A 4 10.95 -47.21 -40.34
CA VAL A 4 10.35 -45.87 -40.33
C VAL A 4 10.41 -45.39 -38.89
N VAL A 5 11.33 -44.47 -38.64
CA VAL A 5 11.53 -43.82 -37.35
C VAL A 5 10.32 -42.93 -37.06
N VAL A 6 9.60 -43.26 -36.00
CA VAL A 6 8.61 -42.41 -35.35
C VAL A 6 9.37 -41.27 -34.67
N ALA A 7 9.24 -40.05 -35.21
CA ALA A 7 9.70 -38.83 -34.54
C ALA A 7 8.50 -38.19 -33.81
N VAL A 8 8.36 -38.54 -32.53
CA VAL A 8 7.53 -37.83 -31.56
C VAL A 8 8.19 -36.47 -31.29
N LEU A 9 7.64 -35.39 -31.81
CA LEU A 9 7.86 -34.06 -31.24
C LEU A 9 6.63 -33.71 -30.41
N GLY A 10 6.67 -34.11 -29.14
CA GLY A 10 5.75 -33.59 -28.14
C GLY A 10 5.98 -32.09 -28.00
N ALA A 11 5.14 -31.30 -28.66
CA ALA A 11 5.00 -29.90 -28.32
C ALA A 11 4.53 -29.84 -26.87
N CYS A 12 5.40 -29.39 -25.97
CA CYS A 12 5.03 -28.92 -24.64
C CYS A 12 4.20 -27.63 -24.82
N GLY A 13 2.99 -27.76 -25.35
CA GLY A 13 2.04 -26.67 -25.62
C GLY A 13 1.25 -26.30 -24.37
N GLY A 14 1.95 -26.10 -23.25
CA GLY A 14 1.34 -25.44 -22.09
C GLY A 14 1.09 -23.96 -22.40
N PRO A 15 0.16 -23.29 -21.72
CA PRO A 15 -0.05 -21.85 -21.88
C PRO A 15 1.27 -21.11 -21.70
N GLN A 16 1.67 -20.32 -22.70
CA GLN A 16 2.93 -19.59 -22.67
C GLN A 16 2.84 -18.48 -21.62
N VAL A 17 3.39 -18.71 -20.43
CA VAL A 17 3.41 -17.75 -19.33
C VAL A 17 4.19 -16.49 -19.75
N PRO A 18 3.62 -15.28 -19.60
CA PRO A 18 4.31 -14.03 -19.85
C PRO A 18 5.67 -13.95 -19.13
N THR A 19 6.73 -13.72 -19.92
CA THR A 19 8.10 -13.55 -19.42
C THR A 19 8.41 -12.11 -19.00
N HIS A 20 7.48 -11.18 -19.20
CA HIS A 20 7.63 -9.78 -18.81
C HIS A 20 7.11 -9.53 -17.38
N ASN A 21 7.50 -8.38 -16.82
CA ASN A 21 7.14 -7.94 -15.46
C ASN A 21 5.73 -7.33 -15.35
N GLY A 22 4.90 -7.45 -16.39
CA GLY A 22 3.56 -6.88 -16.42
C GLY A 22 3.50 -5.35 -16.61
N TYR A 23 4.61 -4.69 -16.94
CA TYR A 23 4.67 -3.25 -17.20
C TYR A 23 5.24 -2.93 -18.58
N LYS A 24 4.77 -1.84 -19.18
CA LYS A 24 5.38 -1.30 -20.40
C LYS A 24 6.81 -0.80 -20.11
N PRO A 25 7.71 -0.75 -21.13
CA PRO A 25 9.08 -0.28 -20.96
C PRO A 25 9.20 1.10 -20.30
N LYS A 26 10.41 1.41 -19.79
CA LYS A 26 10.84 2.48 -18.83
C LYS A 26 10.17 3.87 -18.91
N ASP A 27 9.53 4.23 -20.02
CA ASP A 27 8.88 5.53 -20.24
C ASP A 27 7.45 5.61 -19.67
N VAL A 28 6.84 4.48 -19.31
CA VAL A 28 5.49 4.42 -18.69
C VAL A 28 5.58 3.71 -17.34
N ALA A 29 6.34 4.28 -16.40
CA ALA A 29 6.27 3.85 -15.00
C ALA A 29 4.89 4.24 -14.43
N PRO A 30 3.96 3.31 -14.18
CA PRO A 30 2.59 3.66 -13.79
C PRO A 30 2.51 4.36 -12.43
N TRP A 31 3.51 4.17 -11.57
CA TRP A 31 3.64 4.87 -10.29
C TRP A 31 4.03 6.35 -10.43
N LYS A 32 4.44 6.83 -11.61
CA LYS A 32 4.82 8.26 -11.80
C LYS A 32 3.64 9.19 -12.05
N LYS A 33 2.45 8.66 -12.32
CA LYS A 33 1.23 9.45 -12.61
C LYS A 33 -0.01 8.75 -12.03
N PRO A 34 -0.17 8.70 -10.69
CA PRO A 34 -1.36 8.15 -10.08
C PRO A 34 -2.60 8.93 -10.53
N LYS A 35 -3.72 8.22 -10.73
CA LYS A 35 -4.99 8.84 -11.11
C LYS A 35 -5.60 9.52 -9.88
N ALA A 36 -5.80 10.83 -9.94
CA ALA A 36 -6.43 11.55 -8.84
C ALA A 36 -7.90 11.15 -8.68
N LEU A 37 -8.27 10.74 -7.48
CA LEU A 37 -9.63 10.52 -7.02
C LEU A 37 -10.09 11.75 -6.26
N LYS A 38 -11.16 12.38 -6.74
CA LYS A 38 -11.77 13.53 -6.09
C LYS A 38 -13.05 13.08 -5.41
N PHE A 39 -13.22 13.50 -4.16
CA PHE A 39 -14.47 13.30 -3.43
C PHE A 39 -15.54 14.24 -3.98
N ASP A 40 -16.77 13.75 -4.04
CA ASP A 40 -17.97 14.54 -4.27
C ASP A 40 -18.43 15.26 -2.99
N ASP A 41 -19.55 15.98 -3.08
CA ASP A 41 -20.13 16.74 -1.96
C ASP A 41 -20.55 15.86 -0.77
N LYS A 42 -20.65 14.53 -0.97
CA LYS A 42 -20.99 13.55 0.07
C LYS A 42 -19.76 12.87 0.66
N GLY A 43 -18.56 13.22 0.20
CA GLY A 43 -17.32 12.55 0.61
C GLY A 43 -17.11 11.20 -0.05
N GLU A 44 -17.77 10.92 -1.17
CA GLU A 44 -17.59 9.68 -1.94
C GLU A 44 -16.72 9.92 -3.19
N ALA A 45 -15.85 8.99 -3.50
CA ALA A 45 -15.08 8.94 -4.73
C ALA A 45 -15.24 7.55 -5.36
N LYS A 46 -15.42 7.51 -6.68
CA LYS A 46 -15.57 6.26 -7.43
C LYS A 46 -14.60 6.23 -8.60
N ALA A 47 -14.04 5.07 -8.88
CA ALA A 47 -13.29 4.84 -10.09
C ALA A 47 -13.46 3.42 -10.57
N GLU A 48 -13.65 3.30 -11.87
CA GLU A 48 -13.61 2.04 -12.58
C GLU A 48 -12.30 1.95 -13.36
N GLY A 49 -11.84 0.73 -13.58
CA GLY A 49 -10.65 0.46 -14.36
C GLY A 49 -10.45 -1.01 -14.64
N ASP A 50 -9.49 -1.27 -15.52
CA ASP A 50 -9.00 -2.59 -15.84
C ASP A 50 -7.52 -2.74 -15.46
N VAL A 51 -7.17 -3.96 -15.09
CA VAL A 51 -5.79 -4.44 -14.98
C VAL A 51 -5.65 -5.70 -15.82
N SER A 52 -4.51 -5.82 -16.50
CA SER A 52 -4.22 -6.95 -17.36
C SER A 52 -2.72 -7.20 -17.32
N TYR A 53 -2.33 -8.35 -16.79
CA TYR A 53 -0.92 -8.72 -16.77
C TYR A 53 -0.40 -8.95 -18.21
N PRO A 54 -1.07 -9.72 -19.08
CA PRO A 54 -0.63 -9.93 -20.47
C PRO A 54 -0.50 -8.62 -21.27
N ASP A 55 -1.40 -7.65 -21.07
CA ASP A 55 -1.35 -6.37 -21.79
C ASP A 55 -0.40 -5.33 -21.17
N MET A 56 0.45 -5.76 -20.22
CA MET A 56 1.41 -4.89 -19.53
C MET A 56 0.75 -3.76 -18.71
N ARG A 57 -0.46 -4.02 -18.19
CA ARG A 57 -1.25 -3.15 -17.30
C ARG A 57 -1.46 -3.82 -15.95
N ARG A 58 -0.40 -4.38 -15.35
CA ARG A 58 -0.49 -5.18 -14.11
C ARG A 58 -1.10 -4.44 -12.93
N ALA A 59 -0.87 -3.13 -12.82
CA ALA A 59 -1.27 -2.35 -11.66
C ALA A 59 -1.75 -0.95 -12.01
N ARG A 60 -2.58 -0.39 -11.14
CA ARG A 60 -3.09 0.98 -11.18
C ARG A 60 -2.85 1.65 -9.84
N TRP A 61 -2.44 2.91 -9.92
CA TRP A 61 -2.24 3.78 -8.77
C TRP A 61 -3.29 4.88 -8.76
N TYR A 62 -3.89 5.11 -7.60
CA TYR A 62 -4.83 6.18 -7.35
C TYR A 62 -4.31 7.09 -6.24
N GLU A 63 -4.49 8.40 -6.39
CA GLU A 63 -4.14 9.40 -5.38
C GLU A 63 -5.41 10.01 -4.79
N LEU A 64 -5.48 10.07 -3.47
CA LEU A 64 -6.54 10.71 -2.71
C LEU A 64 -5.93 11.79 -1.83
N THR A 65 -6.58 12.94 -1.70
CA THR A 65 -6.18 13.97 -0.74
C THR A 65 -7.25 14.10 0.32
N LEU A 66 -6.91 13.77 1.57
CA LEU A 66 -7.81 13.92 2.71
C LEU A 66 -7.72 15.37 3.25
N PRO A 67 -8.85 16.10 3.32
CA PRO A 67 -8.85 17.50 3.74
C PRO A 67 -8.76 17.68 5.26
N SER A 68 -9.18 16.67 6.03
CA SER A 68 -9.23 16.71 7.50
C SER A 68 -8.95 15.33 8.08
N ASN A 69 -8.85 15.24 9.41
CA ASN A 69 -8.82 13.95 10.08
C ASN A 69 -10.12 13.18 9.81
N GLY A 70 -10.06 11.86 9.71
CA GLY A 70 -11.25 11.09 9.41
C GLY A 70 -11.09 9.59 9.31
N GLN A 71 -12.19 8.96 8.91
CA GLN A 71 -12.29 7.56 8.55
C GLN A 71 -12.39 7.44 7.04
N LEU A 72 -11.65 6.49 6.47
CA LEU A 72 -11.70 6.14 5.05
C LEU A 72 -12.20 4.71 4.90
N SER A 73 -13.33 4.54 4.25
CA SER A 73 -13.86 3.24 3.87
C SER A 73 -13.57 3.00 2.40
N ILE A 74 -12.90 1.90 2.10
CA ILE A 74 -12.54 1.48 0.75
C ILE A 74 -13.28 0.17 0.47
N ALA A 75 -14.00 0.14 -0.65
CA ALA A 75 -14.63 -1.06 -1.18
C ALA A 75 -14.15 -1.28 -2.61
N LEU A 76 -13.60 -2.45 -2.87
CA LEU A 76 -13.12 -2.89 -4.16
C LEU A 76 -13.98 -4.06 -4.62
N GLU A 77 -14.75 -3.83 -5.69
CA GLU A 77 -15.56 -4.84 -6.36
C GLU A 77 -14.78 -5.32 -7.59
N ILE A 78 -14.56 -6.63 -7.71
CA ILE A 78 -13.70 -7.24 -8.73
C ILE A 78 -14.57 -8.07 -9.67
N THR A 79 -14.42 -7.81 -10.96
CA THR A 79 -15.07 -8.56 -12.04
C THR A 79 -14.00 -9.35 -12.80
N PRO A 80 -13.90 -10.66 -12.59
CA PRO A 80 -12.94 -11.49 -13.31
C PRO A 80 -13.34 -11.69 -14.78
N PRO A 81 -12.37 -12.01 -15.66
CA PRO A 81 -12.56 -12.15 -17.10
C PRO A 81 -13.17 -13.52 -17.44
N GLY A 82 -14.47 -13.66 -17.21
CA GLY A 82 -15.26 -14.86 -17.57
C GLY A 82 -15.32 -15.93 -16.48
N ASP A 83 -16.07 -17.00 -16.77
CA ASP A 83 -16.41 -18.06 -15.79
C ASP A 83 -15.25 -19.01 -15.46
N ALA A 84 -14.12 -18.90 -16.16
CA ALA A 84 -12.92 -19.71 -15.98
C ALA A 84 -11.87 -18.98 -15.12
N VAL A 85 -12.32 -18.27 -14.09
CA VAL A 85 -11.44 -17.70 -13.09
C VAL A 85 -10.66 -18.84 -12.44
N ASN A 86 -9.33 -18.80 -12.50
CA ASN A 86 -8.52 -19.78 -11.77
C ASN A 86 -8.87 -19.66 -10.28
N ASP A 87 -8.95 -20.78 -9.56
CA ASP A 87 -9.13 -20.77 -8.09
C ASP A 87 -8.04 -19.91 -7.41
N ASP A 88 -6.88 -19.76 -8.06
CA ASP A 88 -5.76 -18.94 -7.59
C ASP A 88 -5.85 -17.43 -7.93
N PHE A 89 -6.89 -16.99 -8.65
CA PHE A 89 -7.02 -15.58 -9.03
C PHE A 89 -7.18 -14.71 -7.78
N ASP A 90 -6.36 -13.65 -7.70
CA ASP A 90 -6.53 -12.63 -6.68
C ASP A 90 -6.06 -11.26 -7.15
N LEU A 91 -6.77 -10.22 -6.71
CA LEU A 91 -6.42 -8.83 -6.95
C LEU A 91 -5.99 -8.19 -5.63
N GLY A 92 -4.73 -7.78 -5.57
CA GLY A 92 -4.13 -7.13 -4.43
C GLY A 92 -4.58 -5.68 -4.28
N LEU A 93 -4.74 -5.22 -3.04
CA LEU A 93 -5.03 -3.84 -2.66
C LEU A 93 -4.09 -3.42 -1.54
N GLU A 94 -3.36 -2.32 -1.74
CA GLU A 94 -2.58 -1.66 -0.71
C GLU A 94 -2.97 -0.19 -0.57
N VAL A 95 -2.90 0.31 0.66
CA VAL A 95 -3.12 1.72 0.98
C VAL A 95 -1.88 2.26 1.67
N LEU A 96 -1.33 3.35 1.15
CA LEU A 96 -0.13 4.00 1.67
C LEU A 96 -0.47 5.37 2.28
N ASP A 97 0.18 5.68 3.40
CA ASP A 97 0.11 6.97 4.08
C ASP A 97 0.88 8.07 3.31
N PRO A 98 0.79 9.35 3.74
CA PRO A 98 1.55 10.46 3.13
C PRO A 98 3.08 10.33 3.23
N ARG A 99 3.58 9.37 4.02
CA ARG A 99 4.99 9.02 4.18
C ARG A 99 5.37 7.77 3.38
N HIS A 100 4.48 7.31 2.49
CA HIS A 100 4.62 6.11 1.66
C HIS A 100 4.79 4.81 2.45
N ARG A 101 4.21 4.73 3.66
CA ARG A 101 4.16 3.51 4.46
C ARG A 101 2.83 2.82 4.21
N VAL A 102 2.86 1.51 3.98
CA VAL A 102 1.65 0.69 3.84
C VAL A 102 0.95 0.62 5.20
N ILE A 103 -0.31 1.07 5.24
CA ILE A 103 -1.15 1.08 6.45
C ILE A 103 -2.28 0.06 6.39
N SER A 104 -2.61 -0.43 5.19
CA SER A 104 -3.54 -1.53 4.98
C SER A 104 -3.15 -2.27 3.71
N LYS A 105 -3.31 -3.59 3.76
CA LYS A 105 -3.06 -4.51 2.66
C LYS A 105 -4.18 -5.56 2.58
N SER A 106 -4.38 -6.07 1.38
CA SER A 106 -5.17 -7.24 1.04
C SER A 106 -4.43 -7.96 -0.09
N GLU A 107 -3.71 -9.02 0.26
CA GLU A 107 -2.90 -9.81 -0.66
C GLU A 107 -3.18 -11.30 -0.49
N LEU A 108 -2.40 -12.15 -1.15
CA LEU A 108 -2.63 -13.61 -1.21
C LEU A 108 -2.42 -14.27 0.16
N GLU A 109 -1.64 -13.61 1.03
CA GLU A 109 -1.34 -14.09 2.38
C GLU A 109 -2.31 -13.53 3.43
N ASP A 110 -3.22 -12.64 3.04
CA ASP A 110 -4.18 -12.02 3.96
C ASP A 110 -5.52 -12.80 3.96
N GLU A 111 -6.33 -12.60 4.99
CA GLU A 111 -7.59 -13.35 5.20
C GLU A 111 -8.62 -13.15 4.09
N ASP A 112 -8.56 -12.02 3.36
CA ASP A 112 -9.44 -11.67 2.25
C ASP A 112 -8.86 -12.05 0.88
N ALA A 113 -7.91 -12.98 0.83
CA ALA A 113 -7.41 -13.57 -0.40
C ALA A 113 -8.53 -14.25 -1.21
N HIS A 114 -8.49 -14.11 -2.54
CA HIS A 114 -9.48 -14.64 -3.49
C HIS A 114 -10.89 -14.03 -3.38
N GLU A 115 -11.12 -13.09 -2.47
CA GLU A 115 -12.41 -12.40 -2.38
C GLU A 115 -12.60 -11.43 -3.54
N LEU A 116 -13.76 -11.51 -4.19
CA LEU A 116 -14.15 -10.56 -5.24
C LEU A 116 -14.63 -9.21 -4.69
N ASN A 117 -14.87 -9.11 -3.38
CA ASN A 117 -15.40 -7.91 -2.73
C ASN A 117 -14.58 -7.55 -1.50
N LYS A 118 -13.45 -6.86 -1.71
CA LYS A 118 -12.56 -6.49 -0.61
C LYS A 118 -13.00 -5.19 0.02
N LYS A 119 -13.14 -5.16 1.34
CA LYS A 119 -13.54 -3.96 2.09
C LYS A 119 -12.54 -3.69 3.20
N LYS A 120 -12.06 -2.44 3.26
CA LYS A 120 -11.17 -1.97 4.32
C LYS A 120 -11.72 -0.69 4.91
N THR A 121 -11.63 -0.59 6.23
CA THR A 121 -12.03 0.60 6.97
C THR A 121 -10.83 1.07 7.78
N LEU A 122 -10.33 2.24 7.41
CA LEU A 122 -9.21 2.89 8.06
C LEU A 122 -9.75 4.01 8.95
N VAL A 123 -9.35 4.05 10.21
CA VAL A 123 -9.78 5.05 11.19
C VAL A 123 -8.63 5.98 11.57
N GLU A 124 -8.96 7.13 12.14
CA GLU A 124 -7.99 8.09 12.69
C GLU A 124 -6.93 8.55 11.69
N LEU A 125 -7.31 8.63 10.41
CA LEU A 125 -6.41 9.10 9.36
C LEU A 125 -6.16 10.61 9.54
N VAL A 126 -4.94 11.02 9.23
CA VAL A 126 -4.52 12.42 9.24
C VAL A 126 -4.73 13.06 7.87
N PRO A 127 -4.88 14.39 7.78
CA PRO A 127 -4.96 15.09 6.51
C PRO A 127 -3.67 14.86 5.71
N GLY A 128 -3.81 14.67 4.40
CA GLY A 128 -2.66 14.43 3.55
C GLY A 128 -2.97 13.62 2.30
N LYS A 129 -1.92 13.30 1.56
CA LYS A 129 -2.00 12.52 0.33
C LYS A 129 -1.88 11.05 0.65
N TYR A 130 -2.87 10.27 0.25
CA TYR A 130 -2.88 8.83 0.35
C TYR A 130 -2.82 8.23 -1.04
N LEU A 131 -2.14 7.08 -1.15
CA LEU A 131 -2.07 6.33 -2.39
C LEU A 131 -2.78 5.00 -2.21
N ILE A 132 -3.58 4.64 -3.20
CA ILE A 132 -4.17 3.30 -3.32
C ILE A 132 -3.49 2.61 -4.49
N HIS A 133 -2.96 1.42 -4.23
CA HIS A 133 -2.32 0.57 -5.22
C HIS A 133 -3.17 -0.69 -5.42
N ILE A 134 -3.62 -0.91 -6.64
CA ILE A 134 -4.39 -2.10 -7.05
C ILE A 134 -3.54 -2.86 -8.05
N PHE A 135 -3.31 -4.15 -7.84
CA PHE A 135 -2.42 -4.93 -8.69
C PHE A 135 -2.80 -6.41 -8.80
N LEU A 136 -2.50 -6.99 -9.95
CA LEU A 136 -2.66 -8.43 -10.18
C LEU A 136 -1.50 -9.21 -9.57
N GLN A 137 -1.86 -10.33 -8.95
CA GLN A 137 -0.91 -11.29 -8.37
C GLN A 137 -0.48 -12.37 -9.36
N GLY A 138 -1.43 -12.92 -10.13
CA GLY A 138 -1.13 -13.87 -11.20
C GLY A 138 -0.66 -13.21 -12.50
N ARG A 139 0.20 -13.94 -13.24
CA ARG A 139 0.79 -13.46 -14.51
C ARG A 139 -0.09 -13.64 -15.73
N MET A 140 -1.10 -14.50 -15.63
CA MET A 140 -2.06 -14.76 -16.71
C MET A 140 -3.35 -13.97 -16.54
N ASP A 141 -3.48 -13.27 -15.40
CA ASP A 141 -4.75 -12.72 -14.98
C ASP A 141 -5.04 -11.40 -15.68
N THR A 142 -6.31 -11.16 -15.88
CA THR A 142 -6.88 -9.85 -16.16
C THR A 142 -8.05 -9.65 -15.22
N ALA A 143 -8.47 -8.41 -15.00
CA ALA A 143 -9.63 -8.10 -14.17
C ALA A 143 -10.14 -6.71 -14.48
N GLU A 144 -11.45 -6.54 -14.43
CA GLU A 144 -12.08 -5.24 -14.27
C GLU A 144 -12.39 -5.02 -12.79
N PHE A 145 -12.39 -3.77 -12.35
CA PHE A 145 -12.70 -3.44 -10.97
C PHE A 145 -13.46 -2.12 -10.86
N ALA A 146 -14.30 -2.04 -9.84
CA ALA A 146 -14.93 -0.82 -9.37
C ALA A 146 -14.44 -0.51 -7.95
N LEU A 147 -13.67 0.58 -7.83
CA LEU A 147 -13.20 1.12 -6.57
C LEU A 147 -14.17 2.19 -6.07
N ARG A 148 -14.66 2.02 -4.84
CA ARG A 148 -15.48 3.00 -4.12
C ARG A 148 -14.77 3.39 -2.85
N VAL A 149 -14.64 4.69 -2.63
CA VAL A 149 -13.98 5.25 -1.46
C VAL A 149 -14.93 6.25 -0.82
N THR A 150 -15.17 6.10 0.48
CA THR A 150 -16.00 7.01 1.26
C THR A 150 -15.18 7.58 2.40
N PHE A 151 -15.09 8.90 2.46
CA PHE A 151 -14.44 9.64 3.51
C PHE A 151 -15.47 10.22 4.47
N LYS A 152 -15.29 9.98 5.76
CA LYS A 152 -16.06 10.60 6.84
C LYS A 152 -15.11 11.39 7.72
N ALA A 153 -15.26 12.70 7.72
CA ALA A 153 -14.50 13.55 8.63
C ALA A 153 -14.85 13.19 10.08
N THR A 154 -13.83 12.98 10.90
CA THR A 154 -13.97 12.85 12.35
C THR A 154 -13.45 14.12 12.99
N ALA A 155 -14.01 14.49 14.14
CA ALA A 155 -13.42 15.57 14.93
C ALA A 155 -11.93 15.28 15.14
N ALA A 156 -11.08 16.31 15.05
CA ALA A 156 -9.67 16.16 15.39
C ALA A 156 -9.61 15.50 16.77
N ALA A 157 -8.84 14.41 16.91
CA ALA A 157 -8.60 13.83 18.21
C ALA A 157 -8.13 14.96 19.11
N GLU A 158 -8.93 15.32 20.11
CA GLU A 158 -8.52 16.31 21.11
C GLU A 158 -7.23 15.75 21.70
N ALA A 159 -6.10 16.37 21.34
CA ALA A 159 -4.87 16.15 22.06
C ALA A 159 -5.14 16.68 23.46
N LYS A 160 -5.61 15.79 24.35
CA LYS A 160 -5.66 16.02 25.79
C LYS A 160 -4.21 16.13 26.25
N THR A 161 -3.65 17.31 26.03
CA THR A 161 -2.36 17.69 26.56
C THR A 161 -2.57 17.88 28.06
N ASN A 162 -2.29 16.83 28.83
CA ASN A 162 -2.31 16.89 30.28
C ASN A 162 -1.01 17.53 30.79
N PHE A 163 -0.69 18.70 30.25
CA PHE A 163 0.42 19.51 30.72
C PHE A 163 -0.06 20.24 31.98
N PRO A 164 0.57 20.04 33.15
CA PRO A 164 1.97 19.66 33.36
C PRO A 164 2.22 18.25 33.96
N ALA A 165 1.23 17.35 34.00
CA ALA A 165 1.36 16.04 34.65
C ALA A 165 2.40 15.10 33.99
N ASP A 166 2.63 15.27 32.69
CA ASP A 166 3.57 14.44 31.90
C ASP A 166 4.96 15.06 31.72
N VAL A 167 5.31 16.12 32.46
CA VAL A 167 6.71 16.60 32.48
C VAL A 167 7.48 15.74 33.48
N PRO A 168 8.40 14.85 33.02
CA PRO A 168 9.27 14.16 33.96
C PRO A 168 10.04 15.21 34.76
N PHE A 169 9.87 15.20 36.08
CA PHE A 169 10.72 15.98 36.98
C PHE A 169 12.16 15.52 36.76
N VAL A 170 12.92 16.31 36.00
CA VAL A 170 14.36 16.09 35.89
C VAL A 170 14.94 16.16 37.30
N PRO A 171 15.68 15.12 37.74
CA PRO A 171 16.31 15.17 39.05
C PRO A 171 17.25 16.38 39.09
N VAL A 172 17.29 17.05 40.24
CA VAL A 172 18.17 18.20 40.46
C VAL A 172 19.59 17.77 40.15
N LEU A 173 20.24 18.50 39.23
CA LEU A 173 21.63 18.22 38.86
C LEU A 173 22.51 18.25 40.12
N PRO A 174 23.48 17.33 40.27
CA PRO A 174 24.37 17.33 41.41
C PRO A 174 25.14 18.66 41.47
N MET A 175 25.19 19.24 42.68
CA MET A 175 25.87 20.51 42.90
C MET A 175 27.36 20.36 42.59
N VAL A 176 27.85 21.19 41.66
CA VAL A 176 29.28 21.27 41.35
C VAL A 176 30.00 21.76 42.62
N PRO A 177 31.13 21.13 43.02
CA PRO A 177 31.92 21.62 44.14
C PRO A 177 32.28 23.10 43.96
N ILE A 178 31.91 23.92 44.93
CA ILE A 178 32.16 25.38 44.91
C ILE A 178 33.65 25.68 45.18
N GLN A 179 34.37 24.73 45.76
CA GLN A 179 35.79 24.87 46.07
C GLN A 179 36.63 24.15 45.03
N ASP A 180 37.52 24.90 44.39
CA ASP A 180 38.58 24.33 43.56
C ASP A 180 39.45 23.39 44.41
N PRO A 181 39.92 22.26 43.85
CA PRO A 181 40.87 21.43 44.53
C PRO A 181 42.10 22.27 44.90
N PRO A 182 42.62 22.19 46.14
CA PRO A 182 43.78 22.96 46.54
C PRO A 182 44.93 22.63 45.59
N GLY A 183 45.46 23.67 44.94
CA GLY A 183 46.53 23.53 43.95
C GLY A 183 47.68 22.70 44.54
N ARG A 184 48.15 21.70 43.78
CA ARG A 184 49.34 20.91 44.16
C ARG A 184 50.48 21.89 44.44
N ARG A 185 50.86 22.03 45.71
CA ARG A 185 52.06 22.78 46.07
C ARG A 185 53.24 22.02 45.48
N CYS A 186 53.93 22.63 44.53
CA CYS A 186 55.25 22.16 44.12
C CYS A 186 56.14 22.13 45.35
N ALA A 187 56.68 20.96 45.68
CA ALA A 187 57.62 20.81 46.78
C ALA A 187 58.89 21.64 46.48
N PRO A 188 59.41 22.44 47.43
CA PRO A 188 60.72 23.05 47.28
C PRO A 188 61.80 21.95 47.34
N ARG A 189 62.86 22.17 46.56
CA ARG A 189 63.97 21.26 46.29
C ARG A 189 64.68 20.75 47.53
#